data_AF-A0A0N7KQN1-F1
#
_entry.id   AF-A0A0N7KQN1-F1
#
_cell.length_a   1.000
_cell.length_b   1.000
_cell.length_c   1.000
_cell.angle_alpha   90.00
_cell.angle_beta   90.00
_cell.angle_gamma   90.00
#
_symmetry.space_group_name_H-M   'P 1'
#
loop_
_entity.id
_entity.type
_entity.pdbx_description
1 polymer ?
#
loop_
_entity_poly.entity_id
_entity_poly.type
_entity_poly.pdbx_seq_one_letter_code
_entity_poly.pdbx_strand_id
1 'polypeptide(L)'
;LIKHGSAADDGLHRAFLRGIRVSSVSGGRTAARYPSDPYDRYWWAEDSNPMWGYLNSKRDIQPESITEVPSAVLQKAVQVAGNGRMLNITWEGNTPDLQVTVFLHFADFQKSQPRQFNIYFNSYDKPYLYSPSYLAAGVVYSPSWYGESDGEFNVTLVATAKSVLLPMLNAYEIYTPIKHKTPMTFSKDVDAIMAIKVEYGVLNKNWMGDPCYPTQYAWEGVKCKNSSENIPRIISIDLSNSNLHGVISSNFTSLTALEYLNLSGNQLNGPIPDSLCKLNAGLLVFSYESNGDMCNKTTSLTRSKNRAAILAISVAAPMLVVIALFVGYLMWKAKRKPNSMYALHILSVLKYINY
;
A
#
# COMPACT_ATOMS: atom_id res chain seq x y z
N LEU A 1 7.42 14.76 -6.13
CA LEU A 1 8.21 13.98 -5.15
C LEU A 1 7.27 13.50 -4.05
N ILE A 2 6.61 12.37 -4.32
CA ILE A 2 5.56 11.78 -3.48
C ILE A 2 6.26 10.87 -2.46
N LYS A 3 6.13 11.18 -1.17
CA LYS A 3 6.62 10.32 -0.08
C LYS A 3 5.42 9.51 0.41
N HIS A 4 5.39 8.22 0.13
CA HIS A 4 4.48 7.29 0.82
C HIS A 4 5.20 6.87 2.12
N GLY A 5 4.82 7.45 3.26
CA GLY A 5 5.40 7.12 4.56
C GLY A 5 4.90 5.79 5.12
N SER A 6 5.81 4.88 5.40
CA SER A 6 5.60 3.52 5.95
C SER A 6 4.50 3.40 7.03
N ALA A 7 3.51 2.55 6.75
CA ALA A 7 2.82 1.57 7.61
C ALA A 7 2.18 1.96 8.97
N ALA A 8 2.14 3.23 9.39
CA ALA A 8 1.54 3.58 10.69
C ALA A 8 0.47 4.68 10.67
N ASP A 9 0.10 5.22 9.49
CA ASP A 9 -0.91 6.28 9.42
C ASP A 9 -1.76 6.19 8.13
N ASP A 10 -3.05 5.83 8.29
CA ASP A 10 -4.02 5.54 7.22
C ASP A 10 -4.30 6.73 6.28
N GLY A 11 -3.79 7.93 6.58
CA GLY A 11 -3.97 9.15 5.77
C GLY A 11 -2.80 9.54 4.87
N LEU A 12 -1.55 9.21 5.24
CA LEU A 12 -0.36 9.80 4.60
C LEU A 12 -0.06 9.20 3.22
N HIS A 13 -0.56 7.99 2.94
CA HIS A 13 -0.36 7.30 1.67
C HIS A 13 -1.23 7.81 0.52
N ARG A 14 -2.18 8.72 0.75
CA ARG A 14 -3.23 9.03 -0.25
C ARG A 14 -3.12 10.41 -0.88
N ALA A 15 -2.30 11.29 -0.35
CA ALA A 15 -2.17 12.65 -0.85
C ALA A 15 -0.93 12.79 -1.72
N PHE A 16 -1.08 13.38 -2.91
CA PHE A 16 0.05 14.01 -3.56
C PHE A 16 0.53 15.14 -2.68
N LEU A 17 1.77 15.06 -2.21
CA LEU A 17 2.33 16.09 -1.36
C LEU A 17 3.28 16.97 -2.15
N ARG A 18 3.13 18.28 -1.99
CA ARG A 18 4.17 19.23 -2.36
C ARG A 18 5.11 19.34 -1.18
N GLY A 19 6.27 18.70 -1.30
CA GLY A 19 7.34 18.75 -0.31
C GLY A 19 8.38 19.82 -0.66
N ILE A 20 8.67 20.73 0.26
CA ILE A 20 9.90 21.54 0.25
C ILE A 20 10.86 20.88 1.23
N ARG A 21 12.11 20.67 0.80
CA ARG A 21 13.17 20.11 1.65
C ARG A 21 14.29 21.11 1.72
N VAL A 22 14.66 21.49 2.92
CA VAL A 22 15.72 22.47 3.15
C VAL A 22 16.84 21.78 3.92
N SER A 23 18.02 21.79 3.33
CA SER A 23 19.26 21.46 4.01
C SER A 23 19.76 22.74 4.66
N SER A 24 20.13 22.67 5.93
CA SER A 24 20.56 23.82 6.74
C SER A 24 21.97 24.31 6.36
N VAL A 25 22.13 24.70 5.10
CA VAL A 25 23.33 25.25 4.46
C VAL A 25 22.98 26.64 3.97
N SER A 26 23.84 27.63 4.21
CA SER A 26 23.71 28.91 3.51
C SER A 26 24.05 28.69 2.04
N GLY A 27 23.11 28.93 1.14
CA GLY A 27 23.38 28.71 -0.29
C GLY A 27 22.47 29.46 -1.24
N GLY A 28 21.71 30.45 -0.77
CA GLY A 28 20.93 31.35 -1.62
C GLY A 28 19.92 30.60 -2.50
N ARG A 29 19.08 29.74 -1.90
CA ARG A 29 18.05 28.92 -2.57
C ARG A 29 18.57 28.08 -3.74
N THR A 30 19.81 27.61 -3.67
CA THR A 30 20.31 26.64 -4.65
C THR A 30 19.81 25.24 -4.28
N ALA A 31 19.26 24.52 -5.27
CA ALA A 31 18.86 23.13 -5.10
C ALA A 31 20.04 22.20 -5.41
N ALA A 32 20.33 21.29 -4.49
CA ALA A 32 21.35 20.25 -4.66
C ALA A 32 20.70 18.85 -4.69
N ARG A 33 21.32 17.94 -5.44
CA ARG A 33 21.04 16.51 -5.40
C ARG A 33 22.19 15.79 -4.73
N TYR A 34 21.87 14.73 -4.00
CA TYR A 34 22.85 13.91 -3.32
C TYR A 34 22.80 12.50 -3.91
N PRO A 35 23.92 11.96 -4.44
CA PRO A 35 23.95 10.61 -5.00
C PRO A 35 23.55 9.51 -4.00
N SER A 36 23.64 9.79 -2.71
CA SER A 36 23.22 8.89 -1.63
C SER A 36 21.74 9.04 -1.25
N ASP A 37 20.98 9.91 -1.92
CA ASP A 37 19.52 10.00 -1.74
C ASP A 37 18.84 8.92 -2.59
N PRO A 38 18.24 7.88 -1.99
CA PRO A 38 17.62 6.78 -2.75
C PRO A 38 16.40 7.24 -3.57
N TYR A 39 15.86 8.43 -3.30
CA TYR A 39 14.71 8.99 -3.98
C TYR A 39 15.06 10.13 -4.96
N ASP A 40 16.36 10.38 -5.21
CA ASP A 40 16.87 11.48 -6.04
C ASP A 40 16.20 12.84 -5.73
N ARG A 41 16.00 13.12 -4.43
CA ARG A 41 15.31 14.33 -3.99
C ARG A 41 16.19 15.55 -4.12
N TYR A 42 15.57 16.65 -4.55
CA TYR A 42 16.17 17.98 -4.42
C TYR A 42 16.10 18.46 -2.97
N TRP A 43 17.22 18.97 -2.49
CA TRP A 43 17.38 19.64 -1.20
C TRP A 43 17.81 21.08 -1.45
N TRP A 44 17.03 22.02 -0.97
CA TRP A 44 17.27 23.45 -1.12
C TRP A 44 18.17 23.94 0.00
N ALA A 45 19.13 24.80 -0.32
CA ALA A 45 19.86 25.53 0.69
C ALA A 45 18.96 26.62 1.31
N GLU A 46 19.10 26.83 2.61
CA GLU A 46 18.41 27.91 3.31
C GLU A 46 18.88 29.29 2.82
N ASP A 47 17.98 30.26 2.89
CA ASP A 47 18.34 31.68 2.84
C ASP A 47 19.27 32.07 4.00
N SER A 48 20.22 32.96 3.74
CA SER A 48 21.13 33.42 4.79
C SER A 48 20.37 34.20 5.86
N ASN A 49 20.27 33.64 7.08
CA ASN A 49 19.75 34.34 8.25
C ASN A 49 20.91 34.84 9.14
N PRO A 50 21.04 36.16 9.42
CA PRO A 50 22.12 36.69 10.24
C PRO A 50 22.06 36.23 11.71
N MET A 51 20.90 35.75 12.16
CA MET A 51 20.74 35.17 13.50
C MET A 51 21.24 33.72 13.59
N TRP A 52 21.70 33.12 12.49
CA TRP A 52 22.08 31.72 12.45
C TRP A 52 23.60 31.55 12.22
N GLY A 53 24.19 30.62 12.96
CA GLY A 53 25.52 30.08 12.71
C GLY A 53 25.42 28.76 11.94
N TYR A 54 26.28 28.58 10.95
CA TYR A 54 26.32 27.36 10.12
C TYR A 54 27.43 26.43 10.60
N LEU A 55 27.07 25.17 10.79
CA LEU A 55 27.94 24.11 11.27
C LEU A 55 28.13 23.07 10.17
N ASN A 56 29.34 22.52 10.10
CA ASN A 56 29.70 21.47 9.17
C ASN A 56 30.54 20.40 9.87
N SER A 57 30.37 19.16 9.45
CA SER A 57 31.06 18.00 10.00
C SER A 57 31.43 17.02 8.89
N LYS A 58 32.46 16.22 9.13
CA LYS A 58 32.83 15.07 8.30
C LYS A 58 32.61 13.74 9.04
N ARG A 59 31.95 13.80 10.20
CA ARG A 59 31.73 12.63 11.04
C ARG A 59 30.60 11.78 10.48
N ASP A 60 30.73 10.47 10.64
CA ASP A 60 29.68 9.54 10.25
C ASP A 60 28.50 9.65 11.22
N ILE A 61 27.31 9.73 10.64
CA ILE A 61 26.04 9.84 11.35
C ILE A 61 25.30 8.52 11.17
N GLN A 62 24.94 7.89 12.28
CA GLN A 62 24.13 6.68 12.26
C GLN A 62 22.73 7.00 11.72
N PRO A 63 22.28 6.36 10.63
CA PRO A 63 20.99 6.66 10.01
C PRO A 63 19.82 6.17 10.87
N GLU A 64 18.66 6.80 10.69
CA GLU A 64 17.40 6.41 11.32
C GLU A 64 16.58 5.55 10.36
N SER A 65 15.96 4.48 10.86
CA SER A 65 15.24 3.48 10.05
C SER A 65 14.05 4.04 9.24
N ILE A 66 13.55 5.23 9.58
CA ILE A 66 12.27 5.75 9.07
C ILE A 66 12.47 6.84 8.01
N THR A 67 13.63 7.51 7.99
CA THR A 67 13.89 8.62 7.05
C THR A 67 15.28 8.56 6.47
N GLU A 68 15.38 8.23 5.19
CA GLU A 68 16.63 8.15 4.44
C GLU A 68 17.10 9.56 4.01
N VAL A 69 17.32 10.46 4.96
CA VAL A 69 17.97 11.75 4.66
C VAL A 69 19.44 11.49 4.32
N PRO A 70 19.99 12.04 3.23
CA PRO A 70 21.39 11.83 2.87
C PRO A 70 22.32 12.24 4.01
N SER A 71 23.33 11.40 4.32
CA SER A 71 24.30 11.72 5.40
C SER A 71 24.97 13.08 5.21
N ALA A 72 25.25 13.48 3.96
CA ALA A 72 25.82 14.79 3.63
C ALA A 72 24.91 15.99 3.98
N VAL A 73 23.58 15.78 4.04
CA VAL A 73 22.62 16.77 4.55
C VAL A 73 22.69 16.83 6.07
N LEU A 74 22.69 15.66 6.73
CA LEU A 74 22.77 15.56 8.19
C LEU A 74 24.12 16.01 8.76
N GLN A 75 25.18 16.00 7.98
CA GLN A 75 26.51 16.50 8.35
C GLN A 75 26.60 18.03 8.41
N LYS A 76 25.51 18.73 8.10
CA LYS A 76 25.39 20.19 8.15
C LYS A 76 24.25 20.56 9.08
N ALA A 77 24.37 21.71 9.74
CA ALA A 77 23.33 22.21 10.63
C ALA A 77 23.36 23.73 10.75
N VAL A 78 22.22 24.31 11.10
CA VAL A 78 22.11 25.67 11.61
C VAL A 78 21.98 25.63 13.14
N GLN A 79 22.53 26.65 13.79
CA GLN A 79 22.47 26.89 15.22
C GLN A 79 22.18 28.38 15.45
N VAL A 80 21.64 28.73 16.61
CA VAL A 80 21.45 30.14 16.98
C VAL A 80 22.81 30.85 17.07
N ALA A 81 22.94 32.03 16.48
CA ALA A 81 24.14 32.85 16.59
C ALA A 81 24.29 33.43 18.01
N GLY A 82 25.54 33.58 18.46
CA GLY A 82 25.85 34.11 19.79
C GLY A 82 25.34 33.21 20.91
N ASN A 83 24.72 33.81 21.93
CA ASN A 83 24.22 33.12 23.12
C ASN A 83 22.69 32.93 23.12
N GLY A 84 22.05 33.12 21.96
CA GLY A 84 20.60 32.98 21.85
C GLY A 84 20.14 31.55 22.14
N ARG A 85 19.02 31.42 22.85
CA ARG A 85 18.45 30.11 23.24
C ARG A 85 17.23 29.70 22.41
N MET A 86 16.92 30.45 21.37
CA MET A 86 15.75 30.26 20.52
C MET A 86 16.17 30.24 19.05
N LEU A 87 15.90 29.13 18.36
CA LEU A 87 16.01 29.02 16.90
C LEU A 87 14.59 29.07 16.33
N ASN A 88 14.32 30.02 15.44
CA ASN A 88 13.01 30.20 14.82
C ASN A 88 13.13 30.05 13.30
N ILE A 89 12.28 29.21 12.72
CA ILE A 89 12.13 29.00 11.27
C ILE A 89 10.77 29.56 10.89
N THR A 90 10.70 30.39 9.86
CA THR A 90 9.44 31.01 9.41
C THR A 90 9.27 30.85 7.91
N TRP A 91 8.05 30.59 7.45
CA TRP A 91 7.70 30.59 6.04
C TRP A 91 6.24 31.01 5.84
N GLU A 92 5.93 31.59 4.69
CA GLU A 92 4.58 32.02 4.34
C GLU A 92 3.89 30.95 3.47
N GLY A 93 2.61 30.71 3.75
CA GLY A 93 1.73 29.91 2.92
C GLY A 93 1.07 30.77 1.85
N ASN A 94 1.05 30.30 0.61
CA ASN A 94 0.46 31.06 -0.51
C ASN A 94 -1.07 31.14 -0.47
N THR A 95 -1.73 30.40 0.42
CA THR A 95 -3.20 30.29 0.47
C THR A 95 -3.67 30.19 1.93
N PRO A 96 -4.74 30.90 2.35
CA PRO A 96 -5.22 30.88 3.74
C PRO A 96 -5.70 29.51 4.23
N ASP A 97 -6.08 28.62 3.30
CA ASP A 97 -6.55 27.26 3.54
C ASP A 97 -5.44 26.20 3.42
N LEU A 98 -4.17 26.64 3.44
CA LEU A 98 -3.02 25.77 3.38
C LEU A 98 -2.91 24.96 4.68
N GLN A 99 -2.88 23.65 4.55
CA GLN A 99 -2.47 22.76 5.62
C GLN A 99 -1.07 22.24 5.35
N VAL A 100 -0.27 22.12 6.40
CA VAL A 100 1.10 21.64 6.34
C VAL A 100 1.32 20.54 7.37
N THR A 101 2.26 19.67 7.06
CA THR A 101 2.92 18.81 8.05
C THR A 101 4.42 19.00 7.90
N VAL A 102 5.13 19.03 9.03
CA VAL A 102 6.55 19.41 9.08
C VAL A 102 7.34 18.28 9.70
N PHE A 103 8.48 17.95 9.08
CA PHE A 103 9.46 17.01 9.58
C PHE A 103 10.76 17.76 9.83
N LEU A 104 11.28 17.67 11.05
CA LEU A 104 12.53 18.25 11.48
C LEU A 104 13.55 17.13 11.66
N HIS A 105 14.69 17.26 11.01
CA HIS A 105 15.76 16.28 11.03
C HIS A 105 16.93 16.81 11.86
N PHE A 106 17.40 15.95 12.77
CA PHE A 106 18.45 16.26 13.71
C PHE A 106 19.56 15.21 13.66
N ALA A 107 20.80 15.66 13.82
CA ALA A 107 21.96 14.83 14.06
C ALA A 107 23.02 15.66 14.79
N ASP A 108 23.17 15.47 16.11
CA ASP A 108 24.15 16.24 16.87
C ASP A 108 25.56 15.69 16.61
N PHE A 109 26.39 16.49 15.94
CA PHE A 109 27.78 16.17 15.68
C PHE A 109 28.78 17.09 16.39
N GLN A 110 28.31 18.00 17.27
CA GLN A 110 29.19 18.96 17.95
C GLN A 110 29.96 18.28 19.09
N LYS A 111 29.26 17.81 20.13
CA LYS A 111 29.85 17.21 21.34
C LYS A 111 28.88 16.22 21.97
N SER A 112 29.42 15.24 22.71
CA SER A 112 28.62 14.38 23.60
C SER A 112 28.28 15.11 24.90
N GLN A 113 27.49 16.19 24.79
CA GLN A 113 26.95 16.96 25.92
C GLN A 113 25.44 17.12 25.74
N PRO A 114 24.67 17.33 26.83
CA PRO A 114 23.22 17.47 26.73
C PRO A 114 22.81 18.62 25.80
N ARG A 115 21.99 18.29 24.81
CA ARG A 115 21.20 19.25 24.04
C ARG A 115 19.74 18.88 24.20
N GLN A 116 18.95 19.80 24.73
CA GLN A 116 17.52 19.58 24.97
C GLN A 116 16.73 20.85 24.76
N PHE A 117 15.69 20.78 23.93
CA PHE A 117 14.85 21.92 23.59
C PHE A 117 13.39 21.53 23.45
N ASN A 118 12.52 22.51 23.69
CA ASN A 118 11.09 22.44 23.41
C ASN A 118 10.87 22.89 21.96
N ILE A 119 10.16 22.07 21.18
CA ILE A 119 9.80 22.34 19.80
C ILE A 119 8.33 22.76 19.77
N TYR A 120 8.08 23.96 19.26
CA TYR A 120 6.76 24.52 19.03
C TYR A 120 6.50 24.56 17.52
N PHE A 121 5.34 24.08 17.11
CA PHE A 121 4.82 24.27 15.76
C PHE A 121 3.72 25.32 15.88
N ASN A 122 3.95 26.56 15.45
CA ASN A 122 2.99 27.67 15.59
C ASN A 122 2.28 27.73 16.96
N SER A 123 0.95 27.80 16.90
CA SER A 123 -0.02 27.98 17.97
C SER A 123 -0.38 26.66 18.65
N TYR A 124 0.31 25.54 18.35
CA TYR A 124 0.11 24.31 19.11
C TYR A 124 0.47 24.51 20.58
N ASP A 125 -0.52 24.30 21.44
CA ASP A 125 -0.43 24.56 22.88
C ASP A 125 0.68 23.76 23.59
N LYS A 126 1.04 22.58 23.06
CA LYS A 126 1.97 21.65 23.72
C LYS A 126 3.27 21.51 22.95
N PRO A 127 4.41 21.92 23.53
CA PRO A 127 5.70 21.67 22.92
C PRO A 127 6.12 20.21 23.01
N TYR A 128 6.91 19.77 22.04
CA TYR A 128 7.63 18.51 22.10
C TYR A 128 8.98 18.71 22.77
N LEU A 129 9.22 18.01 23.87
CA LEU A 129 10.54 17.95 24.49
C LEU A 129 11.42 16.98 23.70
N TYR A 130 12.49 17.48 23.08
CA TYR A 130 13.39 16.65 22.29
C TYR A 130 14.84 16.79 22.72
N SER A 131 15.62 15.72 22.59
CA SER A 131 17.04 15.67 22.92
C SER A 131 17.76 14.79 21.90
N PRO A 132 18.42 15.39 20.88
CA PRO A 132 19.09 14.62 19.84
C PRO A 132 20.24 13.79 20.42
N SER A 133 20.34 12.54 19.97
CA SER A 133 21.47 11.67 20.27
C SER A 133 22.71 12.10 19.49
N TYR A 134 23.87 12.00 20.14
CA TYR A 134 25.15 12.34 19.52
C TYR A 134 25.52 11.32 18.43
N LEU A 135 25.85 11.82 17.23
CA LEU A 135 26.17 11.07 16.01
C LEU A 135 25.09 10.07 15.56
N ALA A 136 23.83 10.32 15.94
CA ALA A 136 22.69 9.56 15.47
C ALA A 136 21.63 10.49 14.88
N ALA A 137 21.06 10.08 13.76
CA ALA A 137 19.93 10.75 13.14
C ALA A 137 18.68 10.56 14.01
N GLY A 138 17.84 11.59 14.05
CA GLY A 138 16.51 11.52 14.63
C GLY A 138 15.57 12.51 13.96
N VAL A 139 14.28 12.20 13.97
CA VAL A 139 13.23 13.00 13.36
C VAL A 139 12.16 13.38 14.39
N VAL A 140 11.68 14.62 14.31
CA VAL A 140 10.47 15.07 15.01
C VAL A 140 9.51 15.65 13.97
N TYR A 141 8.24 15.31 14.06
CA TYR A 141 7.23 15.80 13.13
C TYR A 141 6.04 16.42 13.86
N SER A 142 5.29 17.27 13.15
CA SER A 142 4.07 17.89 13.68
C SER A 142 3.00 16.82 13.96
N PRO A 143 2.22 16.93 15.06
CA PRO A 143 1.25 15.90 15.47
C PRO A 143 0.18 15.58 14.44
N SER A 144 -0.24 16.62 13.72
CA SER A 144 -1.24 16.52 12.66
C SER A 144 -0.96 17.57 11.60
N TRP A 145 -1.74 17.52 10.53
CA TRP A 145 -1.83 18.61 9.59
C TRP A 145 -2.34 19.87 10.29
N TYR A 146 -1.72 21.02 10.05
CA TYR A 146 -2.12 22.30 10.64
C TYR A 146 -2.06 23.44 9.63
N GLY A 147 -2.88 24.46 9.85
CA GLY A 147 -2.93 25.68 9.05
C GLY A 147 -3.08 26.87 9.99
N GLU A 148 -2.60 28.04 9.58
CA GLU A 148 -2.82 29.29 10.31
C GLU A 148 -3.73 30.23 9.51
N SER A 149 -4.56 30.97 10.24
CA SER A 149 -5.48 31.94 9.64
C SER A 149 -4.78 33.13 8.97
N ASP A 150 -3.58 33.49 9.42
CA ASP A 150 -2.76 34.55 8.82
C ASP A 150 -1.89 34.04 7.66
N GLY A 151 -1.80 32.73 7.46
CA GLY A 151 -0.94 32.11 6.46
C GLY A 151 0.54 32.09 6.85
N GLU A 152 0.92 32.52 8.06
CA GLU A 152 2.30 32.51 8.52
C GLU A 152 2.59 31.22 9.30
N PHE A 153 3.65 30.52 8.92
CA PHE A 153 4.08 29.31 9.59
C PHE A 153 5.44 29.51 10.25
N ASN A 154 5.57 28.97 11.44
CA ASN A 154 6.74 29.02 12.26
C ASN A 154 6.98 27.70 13.00
N VAL A 155 8.26 27.43 13.20
CA VAL A 155 8.74 26.36 14.07
C VAL A 155 9.81 26.94 14.98
N THR A 156 9.57 26.86 16.28
CA THR A 156 10.45 27.46 17.28
C THR A 156 11.06 26.38 18.16
N LEU A 157 12.39 26.38 18.27
CA LEU A 157 13.15 25.49 19.16
C LEU A 157 13.72 26.33 20.30
N VAL A 158 13.28 26.06 21.53
CA VAL A 158 13.71 26.79 22.74
C VAL A 158 14.52 25.87 23.64
N ALA A 159 15.80 26.20 23.87
CA ALA A 159 16.67 25.45 24.77
C ALA A 159 16.09 25.42 26.19
N THR A 160 16.05 24.22 26.77
CA THR A 160 15.66 24.03 28.18
C THR A 160 16.81 24.39 29.12
N ALA A 161 16.51 24.53 30.41
CA ALA A 161 17.53 24.76 31.44
C ALA A 161 18.56 23.62 31.56
N LYS A 162 18.23 22.40 31.09
CA LYS A 162 19.13 21.24 31.09
C LYS A 162 20.09 21.24 29.90
N SER A 163 19.86 22.07 28.88
CA SER A 163 20.66 22.12 27.67
C SER A 163 21.97 22.85 27.92
N VAL A 164 23.10 22.18 27.66
CA VAL A 164 24.42 22.81 27.63
C VAL A 164 24.68 23.42 26.26
N LEU A 165 24.25 22.73 25.20
CA LEU A 165 24.41 23.17 23.82
C LEU A 165 23.16 23.95 23.36
N LEU A 166 23.32 24.92 22.46
CA LEU A 166 22.20 25.71 21.91
C LEU A 166 21.30 24.84 21.01
N PRO A 167 20.08 25.26 20.66
CA PRO A 167 19.29 24.53 19.66
C PRO A 167 20.04 24.42 18.32
N MET A 168 19.88 23.29 17.63
CA MET A 168 20.40 23.07 16.28
C MET A 168 19.36 22.38 15.40
N LEU A 169 19.49 22.51 14.09
CA LEU A 169 18.68 21.82 13.11
C LEU A 169 19.52 21.46 11.90
N ASN A 170 19.39 20.24 11.37
CA ASN A 170 20.20 19.77 10.25
C ASN A 170 19.46 19.93 8.92
N ALA A 171 18.16 19.65 8.94
CA ALA A 171 17.28 19.82 7.79
C ALA A 171 15.82 19.82 8.23
N TYR A 172 14.94 20.25 7.34
CA TYR A 172 13.51 20.08 7.52
C TYR A 172 12.79 19.82 6.19
N GLU A 173 11.66 19.13 6.27
CA GLU A 173 10.75 18.89 5.16
C GLU A 173 9.36 19.46 5.51
N ILE A 174 8.79 20.28 4.65
CA ILE A 174 7.42 20.79 4.78
C ILE A 174 6.60 20.16 3.65
N TYR A 175 5.55 19.46 4.01
CA TYR A 175 4.62 18.87 3.04
C TYR A 175 3.27 19.55 3.12
N THR A 176 2.70 19.85 1.95
CA THR A 176 1.33 20.36 1.83
C THR A 176 0.53 19.42 0.93
N PRO A 177 -0.75 19.16 1.23
CA PRO A 177 -1.57 18.31 0.38
C PRO A 177 -1.90 19.06 -0.92
N ILE A 178 -1.65 18.44 -2.05
CA ILE A 178 -2.05 18.97 -3.35
C ILE A 178 -3.54 18.68 -3.52
N LYS A 179 -4.35 19.74 -3.52
CA LYS A 179 -5.78 19.66 -3.86
C LYS A 179 -5.91 19.44 -5.37
N HIS A 180 -6.16 18.21 -5.79
CA HIS A 180 -6.49 17.92 -7.18
C HIS A 180 -7.96 18.23 -7.46
N LYS A 181 -8.23 18.96 -8.54
CA LYS A 181 -9.60 19.09 -9.09
C LYS A 181 -10.06 17.81 -9.78
N THR A 182 -9.12 16.96 -10.18
CA THR A 182 -9.35 15.70 -10.86
C THR A 182 -9.30 14.54 -9.87
N PRO A 183 -10.18 13.54 -9.98
CA PRO A 183 -10.17 12.39 -9.10
C PRO A 183 -8.89 11.57 -9.28
N MET A 184 -8.31 11.16 -8.16
CA MET A 184 -7.21 10.20 -8.08
C MET A 184 -7.70 8.80 -8.42
N THR A 185 -6.77 7.85 -8.60
CA THR A 185 -7.12 6.44 -8.79
C THR A 185 -8.02 5.97 -7.66
N PHE A 186 -9.01 5.14 -8.00
CA PHE A 186 -9.96 4.62 -7.03
C PHE A 186 -9.23 3.93 -5.87
N SER A 187 -9.57 4.35 -4.63
CA SER A 187 -8.79 4.01 -3.44
C SER A 187 -8.58 2.51 -3.23
N LYS A 188 -9.61 1.69 -3.48
CA LYS A 188 -9.48 0.22 -3.36
C LYS A 188 -8.54 -0.39 -4.39
N ASP A 189 -8.46 0.21 -5.58
CA ASP A 189 -7.51 -0.24 -6.60
C ASP A 189 -6.08 0.10 -6.16
N VAL A 190 -5.87 1.29 -5.57
CA VAL A 190 -4.59 1.71 -4.98
C VAL A 190 -4.18 0.78 -3.83
N ASP A 191 -5.07 0.54 -2.87
CA ASP A 191 -4.79 -0.33 -1.72
C ASP A 191 -4.38 -1.75 -2.19
N ALA A 192 -5.11 -2.30 -3.17
CA ALA A 192 -4.83 -3.62 -3.73
C ALA A 192 -3.48 -3.68 -4.46
N ILE A 193 -3.19 -2.72 -5.35
CA ILE A 193 -1.93 -2.73 -6.11
C ILE A 193 -0.71 -2.43 -5.23
N MET A 194 -0.87 -1.63 -4.18
CA MET A 194 0.18 -1.39 -3.19
C MET A 194 0.47 -2.66 -2.38
N ALA A 195 -0.54 -3.42 -1.99
CA ALA A 195 -0.35 -4.71 -1.34
C ALA A 195 0.41 -5.70 -2.26
N ILE A 196 0.04 -5.78 -3.55
CA ILE A 196 0.73 -6.58 -4.56
C ILE A 196 2.20 -6.15 -4.70
N LYS A 197 2.46 -4.85 -4.76
CA LYS A 197 3.81 -4.28 -4.86
C LYS A 197 4.69 -4.72 -3.68
N VAL A 198 4.16 -4.63 -2.46
CA VAL A 198 4.87 -5.02 -1.23
C VAL A 198 5.09 -6.53 -1.19
N GLU A 199 4.06 -7.31 -1.48
CA GLU A 199 4.09 -8.78 -1.43
C GLU A 199 5.15 -9.37 -2.36
N TYR A 200 5.28 -8.85 -3.58
CA TYR A 200 6.25 -9.35 -4.55
C TYR A 200 7.57 -8.60 -4.59
N GLY A 201 7.72 -7.50 -3.84
CA GLY A 201 8.92 -6.66 -3.91
C GLY A 201 9.16 -6.10 -5.32
N VAL A 202 8.11 -5.57 -5.97
CA VAL A 202 8.23 -4.96 -7.32
C VAL A 202 9.00 -3.64 -7.21
N LEU A 203 10.33 -3.72 -7.22
CA LEU A 203 11.23 -2.58 -7.04
C LEU A 203 11.76 -2.01 -8.36
N ASN A 204 11.77 -2.81 -9.43
CA ASN A 204 12.41 -2.45 -10.70
C ASN A 204 11.48 -1.73 -11.70
N LYS A 205 10.31 -1.26 -11.25
CA LYS A 205 9.36 -0.48 -12.07
C LYS A 205 9.18 0.91 -11.51
N ASN A 206 8.64 1.84 -12.31
CA ASN A 206 8.35 3.23 -11.91
C ASN A 206 7.17 3.37 -10.91
N TRP A 207 6.86 2.32 -10.13
CA TRP A 207 5.67 2.22 -9.27
C TRP A 207 5.77 3.12 -8.04
N MET A 208 5.77 4.43 -8.24
CA MET A 208 5.83 5.45 -7.20
C MET A 208 4.67 6.44 -7.41
N GLY A 209 3.91 6.72 -6.36
CA GLY A 209 2.78 7.66 -6.42
C GLY A 209 1.45 6.99 -6.78
N ASP A 210 0.57 7.74 -7.44
CA ASP A 210 -0.72 7.23 -7.91
C ASP A 210 -0.53 6.39 -9.19
N PRO A 211 -1.15 5.20 -9.31
CA PRO A 211 -0.94 4.30 -10.44
C PRO A 211 -1.39 4.83 -11.81
N CYS A 212 -2.41 5.69 -11.85
CA CYS A 212 -3.06 6.14 -13.09
C CYS A 212 -2.84 7.63 -13.38
N TYR A 213 -2.42 8.41 -12.38
CA TYR A 213 -2.36 9.87 -12.48
C TYR A 213 -1.02 10.44 -11.98
N PRO A 214 -0.46 11.47 -12.63
CA PRO A 214 -0.81 12.00 -13.96
C PRO A 214 -0.62 10.94 -15.04
N THR A 215 -1.40 10.96 -16.12
CA THR A 215 -1.35 9.92 -17.17
C THR A 215 0.03 9.78 -17.81
N GLN A 216 0.80 10.86 -17.92
CA GLN A 216 2.17 10.85 -18.43
C GLN A 216 3.19 10.18 -17.50
N TYR A 217 2.84 9.95 -16.24
CA TYR A 217 3.65 9.26 -15.23
C TYR A 217 2.95 8.01 -14.68
N ALA A 218 1.96 7.49 -15.42
CA ALA A 218 1.29 6.25 -15.06
C ALA A 218 2.29 5.11 -14.92
N TRP A 219 1.96 4.15 -14.06
CA TRP A 219 2.84 3.04 -13.76
C TRP A 219 3.05 2.15 -14.99
N GLU A 220 4.29 1.74 -15.21
CA GLU A 220 4.68 0.81 -16.25
C GLU A 220 3.98 -0.54 -16.00
N GLY A 221 3.33 -1.04 -17.05
CA GLY A 221 2.52 -2.25 -16.99
C GLY A 221 1.11 -2.01 -16.45
N VAL A 222 0.75 -0.81 -15.99
CA VAL A 222 -0.61 -0.50 -15.51
C VAL A 222 -1.34 0.35 -16.54
N LYS A 223 -2.57 -0.03 -16.91
CA LYS A 223 -3.47 0.83 -17.69
C LYS A 223 -4.75 1.08 -16.91
N CYS A 224 -5.24 2.31 -17.05
CA CYS A 224 -6.40 2.79 -16.34
C CYS A 224 -7.43 3.39 -17.28
N LYS A 225 -8.68 3.36 -16.84
CA LYS A 225 -9.82 3.94 -17.54
C LYS A 225 -10.70 4.69 -16.55
N ASN A 226 -11.19 5.85 -16.94
CA ASN A 226 -12.12 6.62 -16.11
C ASN A 226 -13.46 5.88 -16.03
N SER A 227 -13.98 5.74 -14.81
CA SER A 227 -15.36 5.31 -14.59
C SER A 227 -16.35 6.41 -14.99
N SER A 228 -17.64 6.11 -14.90
CA SER A 228 -18.73 7.09 -15.07
C SER A 228 -18.63 8.29 -14.11
N GLU A 229 -17.97 8.12 -12.97
CA GLU A 229 -17.74 9.17 -11.97
C GLU A 229 -16.44 9.96 -12.24
N ASN A 230 -15.82 9.76 -13.42
CA ASN A 230 -14.49 10.25 -13.80
C ASN A 230 -13.33 9.74 -12.95
N ILE A 231 -13.56 8.79 -12.03
CA ILE A 231 -12.50 8.21 -11.19
C ILE A 231 -11.73 7.14 -11.98
N PRO A 232 -10.41 7.28 -12.18
CA PRO A 232 -9.60 6.25 -12.83
C PRO A 232 -9.67 4.92 -12.08
N ARG A 233 -9.93 3.83 -12.82
CA ARG A 233 -9.90 2.45 -12.36
C ARG A 233 -8.78 1.69 -13.06
N ILE A 234 -8.10 0.80 -12.35
CA ILE A 234 -7.10 -0.09 -12.95
C ILE A 234 -7.84 -1.18 -13.75
N ILE A 235 -7.58 -1.22 -15.05
CA ILE A 235 -8.21 -2.18 -15.97
C ILE A 235 -7.21 -3.19 -16.54
N SER A 236 -5.91 -2.90 -16.50
CA SER A 236 -4.89 -3.77 -17.06
C SER A 236 -3.65 -3.75 -16.18
N ILE A 237 -3.12 -4.93 -15.90
CA ILE A 237 -1.82 -5.12 -15.24
C ILE A 237 -1.00 -6.11 -16.04
N ASP A 238 0.19 -5.68 -16.45
CA ASP A 238 1.23 -6.50 -17.05
C ASP A 238 2.45 -6.55 -16.14
N LEU A 239 2.61 -7.70 -15.49
CA LEU A 239 3.77 -8.07 -14.69
C LEU A 239 4.47 -9.29 -15.29
N SER A 240 4.36 -9.50 -16.60
CA SER A 240 5.09 -10.57 -17.26
C SER A 240 6.60 -10.41 -17.07
N ASN A 241 7.30 -11.54 -16.95
CA ASN A 241 8.77 -11.60 -16.80
C ASN A 241 9.33 -10.67 -15.71
N SER A 242 8.61 -10.50 -14.60
CA SER A 242 8.99 -9.61 -13.50
C SER A 242 9.68 -10.35 -12.33
N ASN A 243 10.16 -11.57 -12.57
CA ASN A 243 10.79 -12.46 -11.58
C ASN A 243 9.95 -12.66 -10.30
N LEU A 244 8.62 -12.60 -10.44
CA LEU A 244 7.71 -12.83 -9.32
C LEU A 244 7.80 -14.29 -8.88
N HIS A 245 7.75 -14.55 -7.59
CA HIS A 245 7.80 -15.88 -6.98
C HIS A 245 6.75 -16.01 -5.88
N GLY A 246 6.49 -17.24 -5.43
CA GLY A 246 5.43 -17.52 -4.45
C GLY A 246 4.06 -17.73 -5.10
N VAL A 247 2.99 -17.54 -4.34
CA VAL A 247 1.62 -17.79 -4.83
C VAL A 247 1.04 -16.58 -5.57
N ILE A 248 0.01 -16.78 -6.39
CA ILE A 248 -0.77 -15.67 -6.97
C ILE A 248 -1.54 -14.96 -5.85
N SER A 249 -1.26 -13.68 -5.66
CA SER A 249 -1.85 -12.88 -4.59
C SER A 249 -3.37 -12.77 -4.73
N SER A 250 -4.11 -12.97 -3.63
CA SER A 250 -5.54 -12.72 -3.60
C SER A 250 -5.89 -11.24 -3.78
N ASN A 251 -4.93 -10.32 -3.62
CA ASN A 251 -5.15 -8.89 -3.80
C ASN A 251 -5.57 -8.53 -5.23
N PHE A 252 -5.20 -9.32 -6.24
CA PHE A 252 -5.72 -9.14 -7.61
C PHE A 252 -7.25 -9.25 -7.67
N THR A 253 -7.88 -10.01 -6.76
CA THR A 253 -9.34 -10.15 -6.69
C THR A 253 -10.07 -8.90 -6.18
N SER A 254 -9.35 -7.95 -5.58
CA SER A 254 -9.89 -6.67 -5.14
C SER A 254 -10.03 -5.66 -6.29
N LEU A 255 -9.36 -5.90 -7.43
CA LEU A 255 -9.39 -5.05 -8.62
C LEU A 255 -10.64 -5.38 -9.47
N THR A 256 -11.79 -4.91 -9.03
CA THR A 256 -13.09 -5.32 -9.61
C THR A 256 -13.31 -4.88 -11.06
N ALA A 257 -12.56 -3.89 -11.53
CA ALA A 257 -12.61 -3.39 -12.91
C ALA A 257 -11.52 -4.01 -13.81
N LEU A 258 -10.73 -4.97 -13.32
CA LEU A 258 -9.63 -5.56 -14.07
C LEU A 258 -10.16 -6.35 -15.28
N GLU A 259 -9.69 -5.99 -16.47
CA GLU A 259 -10.02 -6.60 -17.76
C GLU A 259 -8.88 -7.49 -18.27
N TYR A 260 -7.64 -7.17 -17.92
CA TYR A 260 -6.45 -7.89 -18.35
C TYR A 260 -5.43 -8.04 -17.23
N LEU A 261 -4.97 -9.28 -17.01
CA LEU A 261 -3.88 -9.60 -16.10
C LEU A 261 -2.86 -10.51 -16.79
N ASN A 262 -1.62 -10.08 -16.88
CA ASN A 262 -0.53 -10.89 -17.41
C ASN A 262 0.53 -11.12 -16.35
N LEU A 263 0.67 -12.38 -15.93
CA LEU A 263 1.68 -12.87 -14.99
C LEU A 263 2.61 -13.90 -15.65
N SER A 264 2.58 -14.04 -16.97
CA SER A 264 3.38 -15.04 -17.70
C SER A 264 4.89 -14.82 -17.55
N GLY A 265 5.66 -15.90 -17.60
CA GLY A 265 7.13 -15.82 -17.49
C GLY A 265 7.65 -15.52 -16.08
N ASN A 266 6.84 -15.74 -15.04
CA ASN A 266 7.27 -15.65 -13.64
C ASN A 266 7.46 -17.05 -13.01
N GLN A 267 7.93 -17.09 -11.76
CA GLN A 267 8.20 -18.29 -10.97
C GLN A 267 7.11 -18.52 -9.91
N LEU A 268 5.87 -18.20 -10.26
CA LEU A 268 4.71 -18.34 -9.39
C LEU A 268 4.29 -19.81 -9.25
N ASN A 269 3.65 -20.15 -8.13
CA ASN A 269 3.17 -21.49 -7.82
C ASN A 269 1.83 -21.46 -7.07
N GLY A 270 1.32 -22.64 -6.70
CA GLY A 270 0.06 -22.75 -5.98
C GLY A 270 -1.19 -22.58 -6.85
N PRO A 271 -2.39 -22.56 -6.23
CA PRO A 271 -3.65 -22.48 -6.95
C PRO A 271 -3.94 -21.07 -7.47
N ILE A 272 -4.67 -20.99 -8.58
CA ILE A 272 -5.27 -19.73 -9.04
C ILE A 272 -6.42 -19.37 -8.09
N PRO A 273 -6.49 -18.14 -7.53
CA PRO A 273 -7.59 -17.74 -6.66
C PRO A 273 -8.95 -17.86 -7.37
N ASP A 274 -9.90 -18.59 -6.76
CA ASP A 274 -11.21 -18.94 -7.36
C ASP A 274 -12.04 -17.74 -7.86
N SER A 275 -11.79 -16.57 -7.29
CA SER A 275 -12.52 -15.33 -7.60
C SER A 275 -11.86 -14.50 -8.69
N LEU A 276 -10.62 -14.81 -9.08
CA LEU A 276 -9.87 -14.06 -10.09
C LEU A 276 -10.59 -14.13 -11.44
N CYS A 277 -10.92 -15.34 -11.90
CA CYS A 277 -11.66 -15.54 -13.14
C CYS A 277 -13.16 -15.20 -13.07
N LYS A 278 -13.65 -14.72 -11.92
CA LYS A 278 -15.01 -14.20 -11.77
C LYS A 278 -15.05 -12.67 -11.82
N LEU A 279 -13.89 -12.01 -11.82
CA LEU A 279 -13.81 -10.55 -11.96
C LEU A 279 -14.42 -10.09 -13.27
N ASN A 280 -14.93 -8.86 -13.24
CA ASN A 280 -15.56 -8.22 -14.39
C ASN A 280 -16.58 -9.13 -15.11
N ALA A 281 -17.47 -9.77 -14.34
CA ALA A 281 -18.46 -10.73 -14.83
C ALA A 281 -17.88 -11.93 -15.62
N GLY A 282 -16.64 -12.32 -15.32
CA GLY A 282 -15.95 -13.43 -15.97
C GLY A 282 -15.27 -13.06 -17.30
N LEU A 283 -15.14 -11.78 -17.61
CA LEU A 283 -14.50 -11.28 -18.83
C LEU A 283 -13.00 -10.98 -18.66
N LEU A 284 -12.42 -11.27 -17.50
CA LEU A 284 -10.99 -11.11 -17.27
C LEU A 284 -10.18 -12.01 -18.22
N VAL A 285 -9.29 -11.41 -18.99
CA VAL A 285 -8.25 -12.14 -19.74
C VAL A 285 -7.05 -12.34 -18.81
N PHE A 286 -6.78 -13.59 -18.43
CA PHE A 286 -5.70 -13.94 -17.50
C PHE A 286 -4.63 -14.81 -18.16
N SER A 287 -3.44 -14.25 -18.36
CA SER A 287 -2.28 -14.93 -18.91
C SER A 287 -1.31 -15.36 -17.80
N TYR A 288 -1.11 -16.67 -17.65
CA TYR A 288 -0.20 -17.27 -16.65
C TYR A 288 0.86 -18.17 -17.29
N GLU A 289 0.49 -18.93 -18.32
CA GLU A 289 1.37 -19.82 -19.09
C GLU A 289 1.32 -19.47 -20.58
N SER A 290 2.29 -19.98 -21.36
CA SER A 290 2.42 -19.73 -22.82
C SER A 290 1.21 -20.13 -23.67
N ASN A 291 0.19 -20.77 -23.08
CA ASN A 291 -0.93 -21.42 -23.79
C ASN A 291 -2.26 -20.68 -23.68
N GLY A 292 -2.25 -19.35 -23.50
CA GLY A 292 -3.45 -18.50 -23.62
C GLY A 292 -4.22 -18.26 -22.33
N ASP A 293 -5.43 -17.74 -22.45
CA ASP A 293 -6.26 -17.25 -21.34
C ASP A 293 -6.76 -18.37 -20.42
N MET A 294 -6.30 -18.34 -19.16
CA MET A 294 -6.60 -19.36 -18.14
C MET A 294 -8.06 -19.35 -17.68
N CYS A 295 -8.75 -18.21 -17.76
CA CYS A 295 -10.14 -18.12 -17.32
C CYS A 295 -11.09 -18.83 -18.29
N ASN A 296 -10.78 -18.81 -19.58
CA ASN A 296 -11.46 -19.64 -20.59
C ASN A 296 -11.21 -21.15 -20.43
N LYS A 297 -10.04 -21.55 -19.92
CA LYS A 297 -9.74 -22.97 -19.67
C LYS A 297 -10.53 -23.51 -18.47
N THR A 298 -10.71 -22.68 -17.44
CA THR A 298 -11.41 -23.05 -16.20
C THR A 298 -12.91 -23.25 -16.42
N THR A 299 -13.54 -22.46 -17.30
CA THR A 299 -14.94 -22.68 -17.74
C THR A 299 -15.11 -23.97 -18.55
N SER A 300 -14.09 -24.44 -19.27
CA SER A 300 -14.16 -25.75 -19.93
C SER A 300 -14.13 -26.91 -18.92
N LEU A 301 -13.39 -26.77 -17.82
CA LEU A 301 -13.25 -27.81 -16.80
C LEU A 301 -14.53 -27.96 -15.96
N THR A 302 -15.28 -26.88 -15.73
CA THR A 302 -16.59 -26.97 -15.06
C THR A 302 -17.64 -27.65 -15.93
N ARG A 303 -17.51 -27.60 -17.27
CA ARG A 303 -18.36 -28.37 -18.20
C ARG A 303 -18.20 -29.89 -18.03
N SER A 304 -17.06 -30.36 -17.50
CA SER A 304 -16.81 -31.77 -17.16
C SER A 304 -17.69 -32.29 -16.03
N LYS A 305 -18.20 -31.44 -15.11
CA LYS A 305 -19.14 -31.86 -14.06
C LYS A 305 -20.42 -32.48 -14.63
N ASN A 306 -20.81 -32.14 -15.85
CA ASN A 306 -21.93 -32.79 -16.53
C ASN A 306 -21.67 -34.27 -16.81
N ARG A 307 -20.41 -34.72 -17.00
CA ARG A 307 -20.10 -36.15 -17.16
C ARG A 307 -20.35 -36.95 -15.87
N ALA A 308 -20.05 -36.38 -14.71
CA ALA A 308 -20.35 -37.03 -13.43
C ALA A 308 -21.86 -37.15 -13.19
N ALA A 309 -22.64 -36.11 -13.54
CA ALA A 309 -24.10 -36.17 -13.48
C ALA A 309 -24.68 -37.19 -14.47
N ILE A 310 -24.15 -37.27 -15.70
CA ILE A 310 -24.57 -38.27 -16.71
C ILE A 310 -24.25 -39.69 -16.24
N LEU A 311 -23.08 -39.93 -15.64
CA LEU A 311 -22.72 -41.24 -15.06
C LEU A 311 -23.59 -41.60 -13.85
N ALA A 312 -23.95 -40.63 -13.00
CA ALA A 312 -24.86 -40.89 -11.88
C ALA A 312 -26.27 -41.29 -12.36
N ILE A 313 -26.80 -40.61 -13.39
CA ILE A 313 -28.10 -40.94 -13.98
C ILE A 313 -28.07 -42.31 -14.68
N SER A 314 -26.97 -42.64 -15.38
CA SER A 314 -26.85 -43.91 -16.09
C SER A 314 -26.74 -45.14 -15.17
N VAL A 315 -26.32 -44.96 -13.92
CA VAL A 315 -26.26 -46.03 -12.90
C VAL A 315 -27.56 -46.10 -12.08
N ALA A 316 -28.15 -44.95 -11.74
CA ALA A 316 -29.35 -44.91 -10.92
C ALA A 316 -30.59 -45.46 -11.66
N ALA A 317 -30.77 -45.15 -12.94
CA ALA A 317 -31.95 -45.59 -13.69
C ALA A 317 -32.03 -47.12 -13.86
N PRO A 318 -30.96 -47.85 -14.27
CA PRO A 318 -30.99 -49.31 -14.31
C PRO A 318 -31.17 -49.95 -12.94
N MET A 319 -30.59 -49.37 -11.87
CA MET A 319 -30.77 -49.87 -10.50
C MET A 319 -32.24 -49.81 -10.07
N LEU A 320 -32.93 -48.71 -10.36
CA LEU A 320 -34.37 -48.59 -10.08
C LEU A 320 -35.20 -49.62 -10.87
N VAL A 321 -34.85 -49.89 -12.13
CA VAL A 321 -35.51 -50.92 -12.95
C VAL A 321 -35.27 -52.33 -12.38
N VAL A 322 -34.04 -52.65 -11.97
CA VAL A 322 -33.71 -53.95 -11.35
C VAL A 322 -34.46 -54.14 -10.02
N ILE A 323 -34.54 -53.09 -9.19
CA ILE A 323 -35.31 -53.11 -7.94
C ILE A 323 -36.81 -53.35 -8.24
N ALA A 324 -37.38 -52.65 -9.22
CA ALA A 324 -38.79 -52.82 -9.59
C ALA A 324 -39.08 -54.24 -10.12
N LEU A 325 -38.19 -54.81 -10.95
CA LEU A 325 -38.30 -56.18 -11.43
C LEU A 325 -38.18 -57.20 -10.29
N PHE A 326 -37.28 -56.97 -9.33
CA PHE A 326 -37.11 -57.83 -8.16
C PHE A 326 -38.35 -57.80 -7.25
N VAL A 327 -38.91 -56.62 -6.98
CA VAL A 327 -40.18 -56.47 -6.23
C VAL A 327 -41.32 -57.15 -6.99
N GLY A 328 -41.44 -56.95 -8.30
CA GLY A 328 -42.43 -57.62 -9.14
C GLY A 328 -42.33 -59.16 -9.08
N TYR A 329 -41.12 -59.71 -9.11
CA TYR A 329 -40.85 -61.13 -8.95
C TYR A 329 -41.28 -61.65 -7.56
N LEU A 330 -40.96 -60.92 -6.49
CA LEU A 330 -41.37 -61.27 -5.13
C LEU A 330 -42.90 -61.28 -4.99
N MET A 331 -43.60 -60.28 -5.54
CA MET A 331 -45.07 -60.24 -5.53
C MET A 331 -45.68 -61.41 -6.33
N TRP A 332 -45.11 -61.74 -7.50
CA TRP A 332 -45.58 -62.86 -8.31
C TRP A 332 -45.38 -64.21 -7.60
N LYS A 333 -44.24 -64.39 -6.92
CA LYS A 333 -43.94 -65.58 -6.11
C LYS A 333 -44.90 -65.71 -4.92
N ALA A 334 -45.23 -64.60 -4.25
CA ALA A 334 -46.20 -64.57 -3.16
C ALA A 334 -47.61 -64.97 -3.62
N LYS A 335 -48.06 -64.54 -4.81
CA LYS A 335 -49.36 -64.94 -5.38
C LYS A 335 -49.46 -66.43 -5.73
N ARG A 336 -48.36 -67.08 -6.16
CA ARG A 336 -48.39 -68.51 -6.55
C ARG A 336 -48.34 -69.49 -5.37
N LYS A 337 -47.82 -69.09 -4.22
CA LYS A 337 -47.75 -69.93 -3.01
C LYS A 337 -48.34 -69.20 -1.79
N PRO A 338 -49.68 -69.07 -1.71
CA PRO A 338 -50.34 -68.34 -0.63
C PRO A 338 -50.09 -68.94 0.76
N ASN A 339 -49.72 -70.22 0.87
CA ASN A 339 -49.56 -70.92 2.15
C ASN A 339 -48.11 -71.07 2.61
N SER A 340 -47.19 -70.23 2.13
CA SER A 340 -45.78 -70.26 2.53
C SER A 340 -45.48 -69.14 3.53
N MET A 341 -44.71 -69.45 4.58
CA MET A 341 -44.22 -68.48 5.58
C MET A 341 -43.60 -67.22 4.95
N TYR A 342 -43.00 -67.34 3.76
CA TYR A 342 -42.45 -66.22 3.00
C TYR A 342 -43.51 -65.21 2.52
N ALA A 343 -44.75 -65.65 2.24
CA ALA A 343 -45.82 -64.77 1.77
C ALA A 343 -46.29 -63.80 2.87
N LEU A 344 -46.36 -64.27 4.12
CA LEU A 344 -46.70 -63.45 5.28
C LEU A 344 -45.63 -62.38 5.56
N HIS A 345 -44.34 -62.73 5.46
CA HIS A 345 -43.25 -61.77 5.63
C HIS A 345 -43.22 -60.70 4.53
N ILE A 346 -43.47 -61.07 3.28
CA ILE A 346 -43.51 -60.10 2.17
C ILE A 346 -44.69 -59.13 2.36
N LEU A 347 -45.86 -59.62 2.77
CA LEU A 347 -47.02 -58.78 3.06
C LEU A 347 -46.79 -57.83 4.24
N SER A 348 -46.08 -58.26 5.29
CA SER A 348 -45.76 -57.39 6.43
C SER A 348 -44.80 -56.27 6.03
N VAL A 349 -43.80 -56.57 5.20
CA VAL A 349 -42.84 -55.57 4.70
C VAL A 349 -43.52 -54.58 3.75
N LEU A 350 -44.39 -55.05 2.86
CA LEU A 350 -45.16 -54.16 1.97
C LEU A 350 -46.11 -53.22 2.73
N LYS A 351 -46.66 -53.68 3.86
CA LYS A 351 -47.45 -52.82 4.75
C LYS A 351 -46.62 -51.71 5.39
N TYR A 352 -45.32 -51.94 5.58
CA TYR A 352 -44.37 -50.99 6.16
C TYR A 352 -43.84 -49.98 5.15
N ILE A 353 -43.87 -50.29 3.85
CA ILE A 353 -43.43 -49.39 2.77
C ILE A 353 -44.56 -48.46 2.31
N ASN A 354 -45.83 -48.83 2.56
CA ASN A 354 -47.00 -47.99 2.28
C ASN A 354 -47.37 -47.02 3.42
N TYR A 355 -46.53 -46.94 4.44
CA TYR A 355 -46.56 -45.92 5.51
C TYR A 355 -45.30 -45.06 5.38
#